data_AF-A0A411WR57-F1
#
_entry.id   AF-A0A411WR57-F1
#
_cell.length_a   1.000
_cell.length_b   1.000
_cell.length_c   1.000
_cell.angle_alpha   90.00
_cell.angle_beta   90.00
_cell.angle_gamma   90.00
#
_symmetry.space_group_name_H-M   'P 1'
#
loop_
_entity.id
_entity.type
_entity.pdbx_description
1 polymer ?
#
loop_
_entity_poly.entity_id
_entity_poly.type
_entity_poly.pdbx_seq_one_letter_code
_entity_poly.pdbx_strand_id
1 'polypeptide(L)'
;MAHSDSQLQQQVAGLIGYGSGLTPDGDDYLLGYLAALSLWHLHPTVSRHITSVKAAIAQMLTKTTDISKHYLSLALQQDYSEPVYRLLGCFCRQTTEQELKLAGHQVMQFGAASGVDCLAGVLHGLRTVSSAH
;
A
#
# COMPACT_ATOMS: atom_id res chain seq x y z
N MET A 1 -16.29 -17.41 3.11
CA MET A 1 -14.84 -17.28 2.81
C MET A 1 -14.60 -17.11 1.31
N ALA A 2 -14.99 -18.04 0.43
CA ALA A 2 -14.78 -17.94 -1.02
C ALA A 2 -15.35 -16.67 -1.71
N HIS A 3 -16.52 -16.17 -1.26
CA HIS A 3 -17.09 -14.92 -1.79
C HIS A 3 -16.25 -13.67 -1.45
N SER A 4 -15.62 -13.64 -0.27
CA SER A 4 -14.83 -12.50 0.18
C SER A 4 -13.48 -12.44 -0.55
N ASP A 5 -12.86 -13.58 -0.79
CA ASP A 5 -11.60 -13.66 -1.55
C ASP A 5 -11.83 -13.35 -3.04
N SER A 6 -12.95 -13.79 -3.61
CA SER A 6 -13.33 -13.47 -5.00
C SER A 6 -13.61 -11.97 -5.18
N GLN A 7 -14.30 -11.33 -4.23
CA GLN A 7 -14.56 -9.90 -4.26
C GLN A 7 -13.25 -9.09 -4.12
N LEU A 8 -12.36 -9.49 -3.20
CA LEU A 8 -11.05 -8.86 -3.04
C LEU A 8 -10.23 -8.97 -4.34
N GLN A 9 -10.22 -10.14 -4.96
CA GLN A 9 -9.52 -10.35 -6.22
C GLN A 9 -10.06 -9.44 -7.33
N GLN A 10 -11.36 -9.22 -7.41
CA GLN A 10 -11.96 -8.26 -8.35
C GLN A 10 -11.55 -6.82 -8.04
N GLN A 11 -11.51 -6.43 -6.77
CA GLN A 11 -11.06 -5.09 -6.36
C GLN A 11 -9.60 -4.85 -6.74
N VAL A 12 -8.72 -5.82 -6.45
CA VAL A 12 -7.30 -5.74 -6.86
C VAL A 12 -7.19 -5.73 -8.39
N ALA A 13 -7.98 -6.52 -9.11
CA ALA A 13 -8.00 -6.51 -10.57
C ALA A 13 -8.42 -5.17 -11.17
N GLY A 14 -9.28 -4.42 -10.49
CA GLY A 14 -9.69 -3.08 -10.90
C GLY A 14 -8.65 -2.00 -10.61
N LEU A 15 -7.68 -2.27 -9.73
CA LEU A 15 -6.64 -1.32 -9.32
C LEU A 15 -5.30 -1.57 -10.02
N ILE A 16 -4.90 -2.84 -10.20
CA ILE A 16 -3.61 -3.14 -10.81
C ILE A 16 -3.54 -2.59 -12.24
N GLY A 17 -2.56 -1.74 -12.50
CA GLY A 17 -2.38 -1.06 -13.78
C GLY A 17 -3.43 0.01 -14.09
N TYR A 18 -4.29 0.38 -13.13
CA TYR A 18 -5.25 1.47 -13.28
C TYR A 18 -4.54 2.82 -13.12
N GLY A 19 -4.70 3.70 -14.10
CA GLY A 19 -4.00 4.99 -14.18
C GLY A 19 -3.14 5.08 -15.44
N SER A 20 -2.36 6.14 -15.57
CA SER A 20 -1.49 6.37 -16.72
C SER A 20 -0.04 6.61 -16.30
N GLY A 21 0.91 6.32 -17.18
CA GLY A 21 2.33 6.56 -16.92
C GLY A 21 3.08 5.33 -16.42
N LEU A 22 4.26 5.56 -15.85
CA LEU A 22 5.20 4.49 -15.46
C LEU A 22 4.83 3.84 -14.13
N THR A 23 4.12 4.56 -13.25
CA THR A 23 3.54 4.03 -12.02
C THR A 23 2.04 4.36 -12.02
N PRO A 24 1.17 3.44 -12.47
CA PRO A 24 -0.26 3.67 -12.43
C PRO A 24 -0.79 3.92 -11.01
N ASP A 25 -1.69 4.88 -10.88
CA ASP A 25 -2.30 5.36 -9.62
C ASP A 25 -2.76 4.21 -8.71
N GLY A 26 -3.39 3.18 -9.29
CA GLY A 26 -3.89 2.03 -8.54
C GLY A 26 -2.79 1.15 -7.96
N ASP A 27 -1.62 1.06 -8.60
CA ASP A 27 -0.48 0.31 -8.09
C ASP A 27 0.18 1.04 -6.91
N ASP A 28 0.34 2.35 -7.03
CA ASP A 28 0.88 3.20 -5.97
C ASP A 28 -0.02 3.18 -4.73
N TYR A 29 -1.32 3.26 -4.94
CA TYR A 29 -2.32 3.05 -3.90
C TYR A 29 -2.19 1.67 -3.23
N LEU A 30 -2.05 0.58 -3.99
CA LEU A 30 -1.90 -0.76 -3.43
C LEU A 30 -0.60 -0.92 -2.63
N LEU A 31 0.49 -0.30 -3.09
CA LEU A 31 1.77 -0.24 -2.37
C LEU A 31 1.59 0.44 -1.02
N GLY A 32 0.98 1.62 -0.99
CA GLY A 32 0.72 2.36 0.25
C GLY A 32 -0.21 1.62 1.20
N TYR A 33 -1.23 0.94 0.66
CA TYR A 33 -2.16 0.13 1.44
C TYR A 33 -1.46 -1.04 2.14
N LEU A 34 -0.62 -1.79 1.42
CA LEU A 34 0.21 -2.86 1.99
C LEU A 34 1.19 -2.32 3.04
N ALA A 35 1.82 -1.18 2.78
CA ALA A 35 2.74 -0.53 3.70
C ALA A 35 2.06 -0.22 5.05
N ALA A 36 0.88 0.39 5.04
CA ALA A 36 0.15 0.69 6.26
C ALA A 36 -0.30 -0.57 7.02
N LEU A 37 -0.86 -1.56 6.32
CA LEU A 37 -1.29 -2.82 6.96
C LEU A 37 -0.13 -3.57 7.61
N SER A 38 1.08 -3.44 7.06
CA SER A 38 2.27 -4.10 7.59
C SER A 38 2.54 -3.77 9.06
N LEU A 39 2.12 -2.60 9.55
CA LEU A 39 2.27 -2.21 10.95
C LEU A 39 1.50 -3.11 11.93
N TRP A 40 0.45 -3.80 11.47
CA TRP A 40 -0.38 -4.71 12.26
C TRP A 40 -0.29 -6.17 11.79
N HIS A 41 0.82 -6.55 11.15
CA HIS A 41 1.00 -7.91 10.61
C HIS A 41 0.89 -9.04 11.66
N LEU A 42 1.06 -8.71 12.95
CA LEU A 42 0.90 -9.65 14.07
C LEU A 42 -0.56 -9.88 14.47
N HIS A 43 -1.49 -9.02 14.08
CA HIS A 43 -2.91 -9.21 14.37
C HIS A 43 -3.51 -10.26 13.43
N PRO A 44 -4.10 -11.38 13.92
CA PRO A 44 -4.48 -12.52 13.08
C PRO A 44 -5.41 -12.18 11.92
N THR A 45 -6.38 -11.30 12.14
CA THR A 45 -7.33 -10.87 11.09
C THR A 45 -6.64 -10.02 10.01
N VAL A 46 -5.76 -9.11 10.42
CA VAL A 46 -5.01 -8.25 9.49
C VAL A 46 -3.99 -9.07 8.72
N SER A 47 -3.29 -9.98 9.39
CA SER A 47 -2.34 -10.91 8.77
C SER A 47 -2.99 -11.73 7.65
N ARG A 48 -4.17 -12.31 7.91
CA ARG A 48 -4.93 -13.05 6.90
C ARG A 48 -5.33 -12.17 5.71
N HIS A 49 -5.79 -10.95 5.98
CA HIS A 49 -6.15 -9.98 4.93
C HIS A 49 -4.93 -9.61 4.08
N ILE A 50 -3.78 -9.32 4.71
CA ILE A 50 -2.51 -9.07 4.02
C ILE A 50 -2.16 -10.26 3.11
N THR A 51 -2.28 -11.50 3.59
CA THR A 51 -2.01 -12.70 2.78
C THR A 51 -2.92 -12.75 1.54
N SER A 52 -4.23 -12.52 1.70
CA SER A 52 -5.17 -12.53 0.58
C SER A 52 -4.89 -11.41 -0.43
N VAL A 53 -4.59 -10.19 0.03
CA VAL A 53 -4.23 -9.04 -0.83
C VAL A 53 -2.94 -9.34 -1.61
N LYS A 54 -1.90 -9.83 -0.92
CA LYS A 54 -0.62 -10.20 -1.53
C LYS A 54 -0.79 -11.27 -2.61
N ALA A 55 -1.61 -12.29 -2.34
CA ALA A 55 -1.89 -13.35 -3.30
C ALA A 55 -2.60 -12.82 -4.54
N ALA A 56 -3.59 -11.92 -4.37
CA ALA A 56 -4.29 -11.30 -5.49
C ALA A 56 -3.37 -10.42 -6.35
N ILE A 57 -2.50 -9.61 -5.73
CA ILE A 57 -1.52 -8.77 -6.44
C ILE A 57 -0.53 -9.63 -7.21
N ALA A 58 0.03 -10.66 -6.58
CA ALA A 58 1.03 -11.54 -7.19
C ALA A 58 0.53 -12.20 -8.49
N GLN A 59 -0.75 -12.56 -8.55
CA GLN A 59 -1.38 -13.14 -9.75
C GLN A 59 -1.56 -12.14 -10.89
N MET A 60 -1.44 -10.84 -10.64
CA MET A 60 -1.79 -9.78 -11.59
C MET A 60 -0.61 -8.87 -11.95
N LEU A 61 0.60 -9.16 -11.44
CA LEU A 61 1.81 -8.36 -11.71
C LEU A 61 2.13 -8.17 -13.20
N THR A 62 1.62 -9.03 -14.09
CA THR A 62 1.78 -8.88 -15.55
C THR A 62 0.83 -7.85 -16.19
N LYS A 63 -0.10 -7.28 -15.42
CA LYS A 63 -1.09 -6.30 -15.88
C LYS A 63 -0.69 -4.85 -15.62
N THR A 64 0.52 -4.61 -15.13
CA THR A 64 1.08 -3.28 -14.91
C THR A 64 2.39 -3.10 -15.68
N THR A 65 3.01 -1.93 -15.57
CA THR A 65 4.31 -1.58 -16.13
C THR A 65 5.45 -2.33 -15.43
N ASP A 66 6.62 -2.39 -16.06
CA ASP A 66 7.80 -3.01 -15.45
C ASP A 66 8.27 -2.31 -14.16
N ILE A 67 8.08 -0.98 -14.09
CA ILE A 67 8.46 -0.18 -12.91
C ILE A 67 7.51 -0.46 -11.73
N SER A 68 6.19 -0.37 -11.93
CA SER A 68 5.23 -0.71 -10.86
C SER A 68 5.33 -2.17 -10.46
N LYS A 69 5.55 -3.08 -11.42
CA LYS A 69 5.78 -4.50 -11.12
C LYS A 69 6.98 -4.69 -10.18
N HIS A 70 8.09 -3.98 -10.41
CA HIS A 70 9.26 -4.04 -9.54
C HIS A 70 8.92 -3.57 -8.12
N TYR A 71 8.29 -2.40 -7.97
CA TYR A 71 7.91 -1.87 -6.66
C TYR A 71 6.87 -2.73 -5.92
N LEU A 72 5.84 -3.22 -6.61
CA LEU A 72 4.88 -4.15 -6.03
C LEU A 72 5.55 -5.47 -5.61
N SER A 73 6.52 -5.97 -6.38
CA SER A 73 7.27 -7.19 -6.01
C SER A 73 8.09 -7.00 -4.72
N LEU A 74 8.64 -5.80 -4.49
CA LEU A 74 9.30 -5.43 -3.23
C LEU A 74 8.26 -5.30 -2.10
N ALA A 75 7.13 -4.65 -2.35
CA ALA A 75 6.05 -4.52 -1.37
C ALA A 75 5.47 -5.88 -0.94
N LEU A 76 5.42 -6.88 -1.84
CA LEU A 76 5.07 -8.26 -1.51
C LEU A 76 6.08 -8.91 -0.55
N GLN A 77 7.30 -8.38 -0.42
CA GLN A 77 8.30 -8.79 0.55
C GLN A 77 8.34 -7.86 1.77
N GLN A 78 7.37 -6.94 1.89
CA GLN A 78 7.33 -5.86 2.87
C GLN A 78 8.52 -4.91 2.77
N ASP A 79 9.09 -4.76 1.57
CA ASP A 79 10.17 -3.83 1.30
C ASP A 79 9.66 -2.60 0.53
N TYR A 80 9.98 -1.42 1.04
CA TYR A 80 9.44 -0.14 0.59
C TYR A 80 10.55 0.90 0.45
N SER A 81 10.23 2.02 -0.21
CA SER A 81 11.18 3.13 -0.30
C SER A 81 11.42 3.78 1.07
N GLU A 82 12.59 4.39 1.23
CA GLU A 82 12.97 5.07 2.48
C GLU A 82 11.94 6.13 2.96
N PRO A 83 11.33 6.96 2.09
CA PRO A 83 10.27 7.88 2.50
C PRO A 83 9.05 7.17 3.11
N VAL A 84 8.65 6.02 2.54
CA VAL A 84 7.54 5.21 3.07
C VAL A 84 7.92 4.63 4.44
N TYR A 85 9.12 4.08 4.61
CA TYR A 85 9.59 3.63 5.92
C TYR A 85 9.64 4.74 6.96
N ARG A 86 10.10 5.96 6.58
CA ARG A 86 10.09 7.12 7.49
C ARG A 86 8.68 7.46 7.93
N LEU A 87 7.72 7.49 7.00
CA LEU A 87 6.32 7.73 7.31
C LEU A 87 5.75 6.67 8.25
N LEU A 88 5.95 5.38 7.95
CA LEU A 88 5.51 4.28 8.80
C LEU A 88 6.13 4.38 10.21
N GLY A 89 7.40 4.73 10.31
CA GLY A 89 8.09 4.94 11.58
C GLY A 89 7.48 6.07 12.41
N CYS A 90 6.87 7.08 11.77
CA CYS A 90 6.17 8.15 12.49
C CYS A 90 4.89 7.65 13.20
N PHE A 91 4.24 6.61 12.67
CA PHE A 91 3.05 6.01 13.30
C PHE A 91 3.39 5.11 14.49
N CYS A 92 4.61 4.56 14.54
CA CYS A 92 5.04 3.64 15.58
C CYS A 92 5.68 4.33 16.80
N ARG A 93 5.87 5.65 16.77
CA ARG A 93 6.53 6.41 17.83
C ARG A 93 5.80 7.71 18.11
N GLN A 94 6.11 8.34 19.24
CA GLN A 94 5.69 9.72 19.48
C GLN A 94 6.39 10.63 18.47
N THR A 95 5.60 11.25 17.60
CA THR A 95 6.07 12.10 16.51
C THR A 95 5.30 13.42 16.56
N THR A 96 5.99 14.53 16.34
CA THR A 96 5.34 15.83 16.25
C THR A 96 4.52 15.97 14.97
N GLU A 97 3.53 16.87 14.96
CA GLU A 97 2.75 17.15 13.75
C GLU A 97 3.64 17.60 12.59
N GLN A 98 4.71 18.35 12.88
CA GLN A 98 5.66 18.84 11.87
C GLN A 98 6.46 17.70 11.24
N GLU A 99 6.96 16.76 12.05
CA GLU A 99 7.69 15.59 11.56
C GLU A 99 6.80 14.68 10.71
N LEU A 100 5.54 14.48 11.12
CA LEU A 100 4.58 13.69 10.35
C LEU A 100 4.26 14.36 9.00
N LYS A 101 4.04 15.69 8.99
CA LYS A 101 3.84 16.45 7.75
C LYS A 101 5.06 16.35 6.84
N LEU A 102 6.27 16.48 7.39
CA LEU A 102 7.50 16.36 6.63
C LEU A 102 7.64 14.97 6.00
N ALA A 103 7.40 13.90 6.76
CA ALA A 103 7.43 12.53 6.25
C ALA A 103 6.39 12.32 5.13
N GLY A 104 5.18 12.85 5.29
CA GLY A 104 4.15 12.84 4.24
C GLY A 104 4.60 13.58 2.98
N HIS A 105 5.17 14.78 3.13
CA HIS A 105 5.71 15.54 1.99
C HIS A 105 6.86 14.81 1.30
N GLN A 106 7.73 14.11 2.03
CA GLN A 106 8.81 13.32 1.45
C GLN A 106 8.29 12.16 0.59
N VAL A 107 7.16 11.55 0.97
CA VAL A 107 6.47 10.56 0.12
C VAL A 107 5.94 11.23 -1.15
N MET A 108 5.31 12.41 -1.04
CA MET A 108 4.78 13.16 -2.20
C MET A 108 5.85 13.66 -3.18
N GLN A 109 7.09 13.90 -2.70
CA GLN A 109 8.20 14.36 -3.54
C GLN A 109 8.72 13.27 -4.49
N PHE A 110 8.37 12.01 -4.25
CA PHE A 110 8.71 10.88 -5.12
C PHE A 110 7.68 10.77 -6.26
N GLY A 111 7.88 11.52 -7.34
CA GLY A 111 6.97 11.55 -8.50
C GLY A 111 5.65 12.27 -8.19
N ALA A 112 5.42 13.42 -8.83
CA ALA A 112 4.40 14.40 -8.39
C ALA A 112 2.95 13.88 -8.24
N ALA A 113 2.59 12.73 -8.84
CA ALA A 113 1.29 12.07 -8.68
C ALA A 113 1.38 10.77 -7.85
N SER A 114 2.36 9.91 -8.15
CA SER A 114 2.61 8.60 -7.51
C SER A 114 2.62 8.65 -5.97
N GLY A 115 3.30 9.65 -5.39
CA GLY A 115 3.37 9.80 -3.94
C GLY A 115 2.02 10.11 -3.27
N VAL A 116 1.09 10.79 -3.97
CA VAL A 116 -0.23 11.13 -3.43
C VAL A 116 -1.12 9.88 -3.37
N ASP A 117 -1.11 9.07 -4.43
CA ASP A 117 -1.88 7.81 -4.48
C ASP A 117 -1.35 6.79 -3.45
N CYS A 118 -0.03 6.73 -3.27
CA CYS A 118 0.57 5.97 -2.19
C CYS A 118 0.07 6.43 -0.81
N LEU A 119 0.01 7.75 -0.54
CA LEU A 119 -0.54 8.25 0.72
C LEU A 119 -2.03 7.94 0.88
N ALA A 120 -2.82 7.98 -0.19
CA ALA A 120 -4.22 7.58 -0.16
C ALA A 120 -4.36 6.09 0.26
N GLY A 121 -3.50 5.23 -0.29
CA GLY A 121 -3.38 3.83 0.11
C GLY A 121 -3.06 3.67 1.60
N VAL A 122 -2.05 4.41 2.09
CA VAL A 122 -1.66 4.40 3.51
C VAL A 122 -2.84 4.79 4.41
N LEU A 123 -3.52 5.90 4.09
CA LEU A 123 -4.67 6.39 4.88
C LEU A 123 -5.81 5.38 4.93
N HIS A 124 -6.09 4.70 3.82
CA HIS A 124 -7.10 3.65 3.80
C HIS A 124 -6.67 2.43 4.63
N GLY A 125 -5.41 2.00 4.54
CA GLY A 125 -4.88 0.92 5.37
C GLY A 125 -5.07 1.21 6.86
N LEU A 126 -4.72 2.42 7.31
CA LEU A 126 -4.91 2.87 8.69
C LEU A 126 -6.39 2.79 9.12
N ARG A 127 -7.32 3.31 8.31
CA ARG A 127 -8.77 3.27 8.60
C ARG A 127 -9.33 1.86 8.66
N THR A 128 -8.83 0.97 7.79
CA THR A 128 -9.25 -0.44 7.76
C THR A 128 -8.95 -1.12 9.08
N VAL A 129 -7.77 -0.84 9.66
CA VAL A 129 -7.40 -1.40 10.96
C VAL A 129 -8.14 -0.74 12.11
N SER A 130 -8.35 0.59 12.08
CA SER A 130 -9.14 1.28 13.11
C SER A 130 -10.59 0.80 13.21
N SER A 131 -11.17 0.28 12.12
CA SER A 131 -12.54 -0.23 12.08
C SER A 131 -12.65 -1.72 12.41
N ALA A 132 -11.51 -2.40 12.56
CA ALA A 132 -11.44 -3.82 12.96
C ALA A 132 -11.34 -4.01 14.48
N HIS A 133 -11.39 -2.90 15.24
CA HIS A 133 -11.55 -2.81 16.68
C HIS A 133 -12.95 -2.29 17.02
#